data_AF-A0A6H1X220-F1
#
_entry.id   AF-A0A6H1X220-F1
#
_cell.length_a   1.000
_cell.length_b   1.000
_cell.length_c   1.000
_cell.angle_alpha   90.00
_cell.angle_beta   90.00
_cell.angle_gamma   90.00
#
_symmetry.space_group_name_H-M   'P 1'
#
loop_
_entity.id
_entity.type
_entity.pdbx_description
1 polymer ?
#
loop_
_entity_poly.entity_id
_entity_poly.type
_entity_poly.pdbx_seq_one_letter_code
_entity_poly.pdbx_strand_id
1 'polypeptide(L)'
;MKDNVIKKSYMSAFDIDDKNLKDLIIVNTKCLVDDGKNRFVFVDSNRLKDELIYYRFYGEIPSYNSILNLILPVVLANTNIDRSQDEAISLIQKYAKYFKKEDKIFDFILGSVVYNSIIHSLIENKNISYEDLLQGIKDRIIGLTIDLDKPQMIKFQMSRINTLQIIDKFIDGKCEDYDDNKVIPTILNILYDIYIEDRYVNNDGISSIKKSILSILGDEINLNIENIDFITSMSEYVTKLRLYRINKKIYNSKSDPRALIKLVEGEIYTDPIFNQIKVISKEFSENILSIKIKSKSGIYVLKFRKS
;
A
#
# COMPACT_ATOMS: atom_id res chain seq x y z
N MET A 1 10.46 20.03 -7.09
CA MET A 1 11.38 19.35 -6.13
C MET A 1 10.66 18.21 -5.41
N LYS A 2 9.52 18.47 -4.74
CA LYS A 2 8.71 17.43 -4.07
C LYS A 2 8.24 16.33 -5.04
N ASP A 3 7.82 16.64 -6.27
CA ASP A 3 7.36 15.62 -7.24
C ASP A 3 8.37 14.52 -7.52
N ASN A 4 9.66 14.86 -7.67
CA ASN A 4 10.69 13.84 -7.89
C ASN A 4 10.85 12.95 -6.65
N VAL A 5 10.82 13.54 -5.46
CA VAL A 5 10.86 12.80 -4.18
C VAL A 5 9.67 11.83 -4.09
N ILE A 6 8.46 12.28 -4.43
CA ILE A 6 7.26 11.43 -4.47
C ILE A 6 7.42 10.26 -5.44
N LYS A 7 7.87 10.53 -6.67
CA LYS A 7 8.09 9.47 -7.68
C LYS A 7 9.12 8.47 -7.21
N LYS A 8 10.25 8.95 -6.66
CA LYS A 8 11.32 8.11 -6.15
C LYS A 8 10.85 7.20 -5.01
N SER A 9 10.11 7.75 -4.05
CA SER A 9 9.49 6.99 -2.97
C SER A 9 8.57 5.90 -3.47
N TYR A 10 7.68 6.24 -4.41
CA TYR A 10 6.79 5.26 -5.02
C TYR A 10 7.55 4.14 -5.74
N MET A 11 8.54 4.47 -6.57
CA MET A 11 9.30 3.50 -7.36
C MET A 11 10.13 2.58 -6.46
N SER A 12 10.73 3.11 -5.40
CA SER A 12 11.57 2.34 -4.47
C SER A 12 10.78 1.27 -3.70
N ALA A 13 9.46 1.45 -3.57
CA ALA A 13 8.58 0.45 -2.98
C ALA A 13 8.54 -0.88 -3.77
N PHE A 14 8.93 -0.86 -5.05
CA PHE A 14 8.94 -2.01 -5.96
C PHE A 14 10.30 -2.72 -6.04
N ASP A 15 11.33 -2.18 -5.41
CA ASP A 15 12.65 -2.81 -5.32
C ASP A 15 12.64 -3.89 -4.22
N ILE A 16 11.85 -4.94 -4.45
CA ILE A 16 11.65 -6.13 -3.61
C ILE A 16 11.42 -7.33 -4.52
N ASP A 17 11.38 -8.56 -4.01
CA ASP A 17 11.14 -9.73 -4.86
C ASP A 17 9.65 -10.13 -4.91
N ASP A 18 8.89 -9.88 -3.84
CA ASP A 18 7.48 -10.25 -3.73
C ASP A 18 6.57 -9.59 -4.78
N LYS A 19 6.29 -10.36 -5.83
CA LYS A 19 5.37 -9.98 -6.91
C LYS A 19 3.95 -9.66 -6.41
N ASN A 20 3.46 -10.40 -5.41
CA ASN A 20 2.10 -10.22 -4.89
C ASN A 20 1.94 -8.85 -4.26
N LEU A 21 2.95 -8.42 -3.50
CA LEU A 21 2.99 -7.10 -2.92
C LEU A 21 3.05 -5.99 -3.99
N LYS A 22 3.92 -6.15 -5.00
CA LYS A 22 4.00 -5.21 -6.13
C LYS A 22 2.65 -5.07 -6.84
N ASP A 23 1.98 -6.18 -7.12
CA ASP A 23 0.67 -6.19 -7.77
C ASP A 23 -0.38 -5.46 -6.91
N LEU A 24 -0.37 -5.64 -5.59
CA LEU A 24 -1.28 -4.94 -4.68
C LEU A 24 -0.99 -3.43 -4.59
N ILE A 25 0.27 -3.00 -4.61
CA ILE A 25 0.61 -1.56 -4.69
C ILE A 25 0.09 -0.97 -6.00
N ILE A 26 0.21 -1.70 -7.13
CA ILE A 26 -0.36 -1.29 -8.43
C ILE A 26 -1.89 -1.19 -8.34
N VAL A 27 -2.56 -2.18 -7.76
CA VAL A 27 -4.03 -2.18 -7.55
C VAL A 27 -4.44 -0.92 -6.79
N ASN A 28 -3.78 -0.62 -5.66
CA ASN A 28 -4.10 0.57 -4.87
C ASN A 28 -3.92 1.85 -5.67
N THR A 29 -2.83 1.94 -6.42
CA THR A 29 -2.57 3.10 -7.27
C THR A 29 -3.64 3.27 -8.36
N LYS A 30 -4.07 2.16 -9.00
CA LYS A 30 -5.16 2.15 -9.99
C LYS A 30 -6.51 2.53 -9.39
N CYS A 31 -6.71 2.40 -8.08
CA CYS A 31 -7.97 2.74 -7.42
C CYS A 31 -8.07 4.21 -7.02
N LEU A 32 -6.97 4.98 -7.08
CA LEU A 32 -6.99 6.38 -6.67
C LEU A 32 -7.78 7.28 -7.64
N VAL A 33 -8.50 8.24 -7.07
CA VAL A 33 -9.29 9.27 -7.77
C VAL A 33 -9.02 10.63 -7.11
N ASP A 34 -8.75 11.65 -7.93
CA ASP A 34 -8.56 13.02 -7.49
C ASP A 34 -9.88 13.80 -7.46
N ASP A 35 -10.20 14.41 -6.31
CA ASP A 35 -11.27 15.41 -6.18
C ASP A 35 -10.64 16.80 -6.17
N GLY A 36 -10.51 17.41 -7.35
CA GLY A 36 -9.95 18.74 -7.49
C GLY A 36 -10.76 19.85 -6.82
N LYS A 37 -12.06 19.65 -6.58
CA LYS A 37 -12.91 20.65 -5.92
C LYS A 37 -12.61 20.71 -4.43
N ASN A 38 -12.55 19.55 -3.79
CA ASN A 38 -12.30 19.43 -2.35
C ASN A 38 -10.81 19.27 -2.01
N ARG A 39 -9.94 19.21 -3.04
CA ARG A 39 -8.48 19.10 -2.94
C ARG A 39 -8.02 17.90 -2.09
N PHE A 40 -8.52 16.72 -2.42
CA PHE A 40 -8.03 15.47 -1.83
C PHE A 40 -8.06 14.32 -2.85
N VAL A 41 -7.31 13.26 -2.57
CA VAL A 41 -7.29 12.03 -3.36
C VAL A 41 -7.85 10.91 -2.49
N PHE A 42 -8.75 10.10 -3.04
CA PHE A 42 -9.39 9.00 -2.32
C PHE A 42 -9.34 7.70 -3.09
N VAL A 43 -9.65 6.59 -2.42
CA VAL A 43 -9.72 5.26 -3.04
C VAL A 43 -11.15 4.99 -3.51
N ASP A 44 -11.30 4.76 -4.81
CA ASP A 44 -12.53 4.24 -5.37
C ASP A 44 -12.79 2.82 -4.85
N SER A 45 -13.71 2.71 -3.89
CA SER A 45 -14.00 1.47 -3.19
C SER A 45 -14.70 0.43 -4.07
N ASN A 46 -15.44 0.85 -5.09
CA ASN A 46 -16.04 -0.06 -6.05
C ASN A 46 -14.96 -0.67 -6.94
N ARG A 47 -14.03 0.17 -7.41
CA ARG A 47 -12.88 -0.30 -8.18
C ARG A 47 -12.03 -1.27 -7.37
N LEU A 48 -11.68 -0.90 -6.13
CA LEU A 48 -10.86 -1.73 -5.25
C LEU A 48 -11.50 -3.09 -5.01
N LYS A 49 -12.82 -3.14 -4.76
CA LYS A 49 -13.54 -4.39 -4.57
C LYS A 49 -13.38 -5.33 -5.76
N ASP A 50 -13.60 -4.83 -6.97
CA ASP A 50 -13.49 -5.63 -8.18
C ASP A 50 -12.04 -6.05 -8.45
N GLU A 51 -11.06 -5.15 -8.29
CA GLU A 51 -9.63 -5.48 -8.39
C GLU A 51 -9.23 -6.60 -7.41
N LEU A 52 -9.71 -6.56 -6.17
CA LEU A 52 -9.47 -7.60 -5.18
C LEU A 52 -10.20 -8.91 -5.49
N ILE A 53 -11.37 -8.88 -6.15
CA ILE A 53 -12.00 -10.10 -6.67
C ILE A 53 -11.11 -10.72 -7.73
N TYR A 54 -10.61 -9.93 -8.68
CA TYR A 54 -9.69 -10.38 -9.72
C TYR A 54 -8.40 -10.94 -9.13
N TYR A 55 -7.84 -10.25 -8.13
CA TYR A 55 -6.61 -10.66 -7.45
C TYR A 55 -6.69 -12.08 -6.89
N ARG A 56 -7.86 -12.54 -6.42
CA ARG A 56 -8.05 -13.94 -5.96
C ARG A 56 -7.76 -15.00 -7.03
N PHE A 57 -7.77 -14.62 -8.31
CA PHE A 57 -7.54 -15.55 -9.40
C PHE A 57 -6.08 -15.57 -9.86
N TYR A 58 -5.29 -14.52 -9.61
CA TYR A 58 -3.91 -14.44 -10.13
C TYR A 58 -2.82 -14.16 -9.09
N GLY A 59 -3.20 -13.70 -7.90
CA GLY A 59 -2.28 -13.32 -6.83
C GLY A 59 -2.49 -14.15 -5.57
N GLU A 60 -1.56 -14.02 -4.65
CA GLU A 60 -1.55 -14.69 -3.36
C GLU A 60 -1.57 -13.66 -2.23
N ILE A 61 -2.13 -14.03 -1.09
CA ILE A 61 -2.15 -13.15 0.09
C ILE A 61 -0.73 -13.13 0.67
N PRO A 62 -0.12 -11.95 0.89
CA PRO A 62 1.18 -11.87 1.55
C PRO A 62 1.17 -12.60 2.89
N SER A 63 2.17 -13.45 3.12
CA SER A 63 2.27 -14.27 4.34
C SER A 63 2.57 -13.43 5.58
N TYR A 64 3.17 -12.26 5.41
CA TYR A 64 3.59 -11.35 6.47
C TYR A 64 2.54 -10.28 6.82
N ASN A 65 2.60 -9.72 8.03
CA ASN A 65 1.69 -8.65 8.48
C ASN A 65 2.21 -7.25 8.18
N SER A 66 3.47 -7.11 7.77
CA SER A 66 4.08 -5.84 7.38
C SER A 66 3.56 -5.31 6.04
N ILE A 67 2.27 -4.98 5.97
CA ILE A 67 1.54 -4.60 4.74
C ILE A 67 1.22 -3.10 4.65
N LEU A 68 1.82 -2.26 5.51
CA LEU A 68 1.53 -0.82 5.55
C LEU A 68 1.95 -0.10 4.25
N ASN A 69 2.89 -0.64 3.48
CA ASN A 69 3.21 -0.11 2.15
C ASN A 69 2.02 -0.13 1.17
N LEU A 70 0.96 -0.91 1.43
CA LEU A 70 -0.26 -0.86 0.61
C LEU A 70 -0.95 0.51 0.63
N ILE A 71 -0.78 1.29 1.71
CA ILE A 71 -1.32 2.65 1.80
C ILE A 71 -0.38 3.72 1.22
N LEU A 72 0.85 3.37 0.86
CA LEU A 72 1.83 4.32 0.31
C LEU A 72 1.27 5.13 -0.88
N PRO A 73 0.58 4.54 -1.89
CA PRO A 73 0.08 5.31 -3.02
C PRO A 73 -0.89 6.43 -2.61
N VAL A 74 -1.80 6.17 -1.66
CA VAL A 74 -2.76 7.18 -1.22
C VAL A 74 -2.12 8.25 -0.34
N VAL A 75 -1.12 7.87 0.46
CA VAL A 75 -0.33 8.79 1.28
C VAL A 75 0.47 9.75 0.39
N LEU A 76 1.19 9.21 -0.60
CA LEU A 76 1.96 9.99 -1.56
C LEU A 76 1.08 10.86 -2.47
N ALA A 77 -0.14 10.45 -2.78
CA ALA A 77 -1.05 11.22 -3.61
C ALA A 77 -1.74 12.37 -2.87
N ASN A 78 -1.78 12.38 -1.53
CA ASN A 78 -2.44 13.44 -0.77
C ASN A 78 -1.45 14.49 -0.25
N THR A 79 -1.79 15.77 -0.39
CA THR A 79 -1.01 16.88 0.21
C THR A 79 -1.49 17.23 1.62
N ASN A 80 -2.76 16.98 1.94
CA ASN A 80 -3.31 17.21 3.27
C ASN A 80 -3.15 15.93 4.10
N ILE A 81 -2.41 16.03 5.20
CA ILE A 81 -2.07 14.90 6.07
C ILE A 81 -3.30 14.28 6.76
N ASP A 82 -4.32 15.07 7.10
CA ASP A 82 -5.52 14.58 7.79
C ASP A 82 -6.42 13.79 6.82
N ARG A 83 -6.67 14.35 5.62
CA ARG A 83 -7.39 13.63 4.55
C ARG A 83 -6.66 12.36 4.12
N SER A 84 -5.33 12.43 4.05
CA SER A 84 -4.47 11.29 3.78
C SER A 84 -4.63 10.21 4.85
N GLN A 85 -4.65 10.60 6.13
CA GLN A 85 -4.81 9.71 7.27
C GLN A 85 -6.15 8.97 7.23
N ASP A 86 -7.26 9.70 7.04
CA ASP A 86 -8.60 9.11 7.01
C ASP A 86 -8.71 8.06 5.90
N GLU A 87 -8.21 8.36 4.71
CA GLU A 87 -8.26 7.44 3.58
C GLU A 87 -7.32 6.25 3.75
N ALA A 88 -6.12 6.47 4.31
CA ALA A 88 -5.16 5.42 4.62
C ALA A 88 -5.73 4.43 5.66
N ILE A 89 -6.38 4.94 6.71
CA ILE A 89 -7.09 4.12 7.71
C ILE A 89 -8.20 3.32 7.03
N SER A 90 -9.03 3.95 6.20
CA SER A 90 -10.09 3.26 5.46
C SER A 90 -9.55 2.13 4.59
N LEU A 91 -8.43 2.38 3.89
CA LEU A 91 -7.80 1.41 3.01
C LEU A 91 -7.21 0.22 3.77
N ILE A 92 -6.45 0.46 4.84
CA ILE A 92 -5.83 -0.63 5.60
C ILE A 92 -6.88 -1.53 6.26
N GLN A 93 -8.00 -0.95 6.72
CA GLN A 93 -9.10 -1.73 7.32
C GLN A 93 -9.73 -2.68 6.30
N LYS A 94 -9.89 -2.23 5.04
CA LYS A 94 -10.37 -3.10 3.94
C LYS A 94 -9.40 -4.25 3.69
N TYR A 95 -8.09 -4.01 3.75
CA TYR A 95 -7.08 -5.04 3.60
C TYR A 95 -7.01 -6.00 4.78
N ALA A 96 -7.08 -5.51 6.01
CA ALA A 96 -7.15 -6.36 7.19
C ALA A 96 -8.31 -7.35 7.09
N LYS A 97 -9.49 -6.88 6.65
CA LYS A 97 -10.65 -7.76 6.38
C LYS A 97 -10.41 -8.72 5.20
N TYR A 98 -9.86 -8.21 4.10
CA TYR A 98 -9.63 -9.03 2.91
C TYR A 98 -8.63 -10.17 3.17
N PHE A 99 -7.59 -9.91 3.97
CA PHE A 99 -6.58 -10.88 4.36
C PHE A 99 -6.91 -11.70 5.61
N LYS A 100 -8.08 -11.47 6.23
CA LYS A 100 -8.51 -12.13 7.46
C LYS A 100 -7.58 -11.89 8.67
N LYS A 101 -7.15 -10.63 8.84
CA LYS A 101 -6.27 -10.15 9.91
C LYS A 101 -6.98 -9.13 10.83
N GLU A 102 -8.29 -9.30 11.03
CA GLU A 102 -9.12 -8.38 11.81
C GLU A 102 -8.76 -8.39 13.31
N ASP A 103 -8.10 -9.43 13.81
CA ASP A 103 -7.57 -9.50 15.16
C ASP A 103 -6.52 -8.41 15.44
N LYS A 104 -5.84 -7.92 14.40
CA LYS A 104 -4.82 -6.85 14.47
C LYS A 104 -5.32 -5.51 13.95
N ILE A 105 -6.63 -5.32 13.82
CA ILE A 105 -7.22 -4.14 13.17
C ILE A 105 -6.76 -2.82 13.80
N PHE A 106 -6.67 -2.73 15.12
CA PHE A 106 -6.25 -1.50 15.80
C PHE A 106 -4.76 -1.20 15.61
N ASP A 107 -3.92 -2.24 15.54
CA ASP A 107 -2.50 -2.08 15.25
C ASP A 107 -2.29 -1.60 13.81
N PHE A 108 -3.11 -2.07 12.86
CA PHE A 108 -3.10 -1.57 11.49
C PHE A 108 -3.58 -0.12 11.36
N ILE A 109 -4.63 0.26 12.11
CA ILE A 109 -5.13 1.64 12.15
C ILE A 109 -4.03 2.57 12.69
N LEU A 110 -3.46 2.25 13.85
CA LEU A 110 -2.40 3.04 14.47
C LEU A 110 -1.14 3.05 13.60
N GLY A 111 -0.77 1.91 13.01
CA GLY A 111 0.36 1.80 12.08
C GLY A 111 0.16 2.66 10.83
N SER A 112 -1.08 2.82 10.36
CA SER A 112 -1.40 3.72 9.25
C SER A 112 -1.22 5.19 9.63
N VAL A 113 -1.58 5.58 10.85
CA VAL A 113 -1.32 6.93 11.37
C VAL A 113 0.18 7.19 11.50
N VAL A 114 0.94 6.23 12.04
CA VAL A 114 2.40 6.31 12.14
C VAL A 114 3.02 6.47 10.76
N TYR A 115 2.70 5.58 9.82
CA TYR A 115 3.30 5.59 8.49
C TYR A 115 2.92 6.83 7.66
N ASN A 116 1.66 7.27 7.73
CA ASN A 116 1.22 8.52 7.14
C ASN A 116 2.01 9.71 7.70
N SER A 117 2.17 9.78 9.03
CA SER A 117 2.91 10.85 9.70
C SER A 117 4.39 10.86 9.31
N ILE A 118 5.03 9.70 9.20
CA ILE A 118 6.42 9.56 8.73
C ILE A 118 6.57 10.15 7.33
N ILE A 119 5.80 9.66 6.37
CA ILE A 119 5.96 10.04 4.96
C ILE A 119 5.72 11.54 4.78
N HIS A 120 4.65 12.09 5.36
CA HIS A 120 4.36 13.53 5.24
C HIS A 120 5.42 14.40 5.93
N SER A 121 5.89 14.02 7.12
CA SER A 121 6.91 14.78 7.85
C SER A 121 8.23 14.82 7.08
N LEU A 122 8.65 13.70 6.49
CA LEU A 122 9.91 13.61 5.75
C LEU A 122 9.84 14.31 4.38
N ILE A 123 8.68 14.31 3.72
CA ILE A 123 8.48 15.10 2.49
C ILE A 123 8.55 16.61 2.79
N GLU A 124 8.09 17.04 3.96
CA GLU A 124 8.13 18.45 4.36
C GLU A 124 9.52 18.86 4.85
N ASN A 125 10.12 18.05 5.72
CA ASN A 125 11.44 18.28 6.29
C ASN A 125 12.23 16.96 6.36
N LYS A 126 13.06 16.71 5.35
CA LYS A 126 13.95 15.54 5.31
C LYS A 126 15.06 15.56 6.38
N ASN A 127 15.32 16.70 7.01
CA ASN A 127 16.34 16.86 8.05
C ASN A 127 15.73 16.84 9.46
N ILE A 128 14.47 16.44 9.61
CA ILE A 128 13.84 16.29 10.93
C ILE A 128 14.66 15.31 11.78
N SER A 129 14.84 15.63 13.06
CA SER A 129 15.55 14.70 13.96
C SER A 129 14.67 13.48 14.25
N TYR A 130 15.32 12.37 14.61
CA TYR A 130 14.62 11.15 14.99
C TYR A 130 13.63 11.38 16.15
N GLU A 131 14.06 12.12 17.18
CA GLU A 131 13.23 12.44 18.34
C GLU A 131 12.04 13.33 17.96
N ASP A 132 12.26 14.41 17.20
CA ASP A 132 11.18 15.30 16.75
C ASP A 132 10.15 14.57 15.89
N LEU A 133 10.61 13.65 15.03
CA LEU A 133 9.74 12.83 14.20
C LEU A 133 8.85 11.92 15.07
N LEU A 134 9.42 11.25 16.07
CA LEU A 134 8.68 10.39 16.98
C LEU A 134 7.70 11.17 17.87
N GLN A 135 8.08 12.35 18.36
CA GLN A 135 7.16 13.22 19.12
C GLN A 135 5.98 13.67 18.24
N GLY A 136 6.25 14.09 16.99
CA GLY A 136 5.18 14.43 16.04
C GLY A 136 4.23 13.26 15.76
N ILE A 137 4.74 12.02 15.70
CA ILE A 137 3.92 10.81 15.57
C ILE A 137 3.06 10.59 16.83
N LYS A 138 3.62 10.78 18.04
CA LYS A 138 2.85 10.66 19.29
C LYS A 138 1.68 11.64 19.33
N ASP A 139 1.91 12.91 18.99
CA ASP A 139 0.87 13.94 18.99
C ASP A 139 -0.29 13.55 18.05
N ARG A 140 0.05 12.99 16.89
CA ARG A 140 -0.92 12.47 15.92
C ARG A 140 -1.75 11.32 16.47
N ILE A 141 -1.13 10.39 17.21
CA ILE A 141 -1.83 9.27 17.84
C ILE A 141 -2.74 9.75 18.99
N ILE A 142 -2.28 10.72 19.78
CA ILE A 142 -3.07 11.32 20.86
C ILE A 142 -4.32 12.00 20.29
N GLY A 143 -4.15 12.78 19.22
CA GLY A 143 -5.22 13.49 18.53
C GLY A 143 -6.14 12.60 17.68
N LEU A 144 -5.85 11.31 17.54
CA LEU A 144 -6.65 10.39 16.73
C LEU A 144 -8.04 10.16 17.35
N THR A 145 -9.07 10.55 16.61
CA THR A 145 -10.48 10.31 16.94
C THR A 145 -11.09 9.28 15.99
N ILE A 146 -11.70 8.24 16.56
CA ILE A 146 -12.40 7.18 15.81
C ILE A 146 -13.74 6.92 16.49
N ASP A 147 -14.78 6.70 15.70
CA ASP A 147 -16.10 6.29 16.19
C ASP A 147 -16.20 4.76 16.23
N LEU A 148 -16.44 4.20 17.41
CA LEU A 148 -16.50 2.76 17.68
C LEU A 148 -17.56 2.48 18.75
N ASP A 149 -18.12 1.27 18.74
CA ASP A 149 -18.95 0.81 19.85
C ASP A 149 -18.14 0.71 21.17
N LYS A 150 -18.83 0.63 22.31
CA LYS A 150 -18.15 0.66 23.63
C LYS A 150 -17.09 -0.44 23.78
N PRO A 151 -17.34 -1.72 23.44
CA PRO A 151 -16.32 -2.77 23.58
C PRO A 151 -15.10 -2.56 22.67
N GLN A 152 -15.30 -2.16 21.41
CA GLN A 152 -14.20 -1.90 20.48
C GLN A 152 -13.44 -0.64 20.89
N MET A 153 -14.12 0.37 21.42
CA MET A 153 -13.49 1.58 21.95
C MET A 153 -12.49 1.24 23.06
N ILE A 154 -12.86 0.40 24.03
CA ILE A 154 -11.94 0.00 25.11
C ILE A 154 -10.68 -0.67 24.54
N LYS A 155 -10.85 -1.62 23.60
CA LYS A 155 -9.72 -2.32 22.95
C LYS A 155 -8.82 -1.35 22.19
N PHE A 156 -9.42 -0.42 21.43
CA PHE A 156 -8.68 0.62 20.73
C PHE A 156 -7.88 1.50 21.68
N GLN A 157 -8.48 1.93 22.80
CA GLN A 157 -7.78 2.73 23.80
C GLN A 157 -6.58 1.99 24.42
N MET A 158 -6.72 0.68 24.68
CA MET A 158 -5.60 -0.15 25.13
C MET A 158 -4.47 -0.22 24.09
N SER A 159 -4.79 -0.50 22.83
CA SER A 159 -3.80 -0.48 21.73
C SER A 159 -3.14 0.88 21.57
N ARG A 160 -3.90 1.97 21.74
CA ARG A 160 -3.38 3.34 21.67
C ARG A 160 -2.37 3.64 22.78
N ILE A 161 -2.69 3.29 24.03
CA ILE A 161 -1.77 3.45 25.17
C ILE A 161 -0.50 2.63 24.96
N ASN A 162 -0.65 1.36 24.56
CA ASN A 162 0.50 0.49 24.27
C ASN A 162 1.40 1.07 23.16
N THR A 163 0.80 1.64 22.11
CA THR A 163 1.54 2.29 21.02
C THR A 163 2.35 3.49 21.52
N LEU A 164 1.75 4.35 22.35
CA LEU A 164 2.45 5.50 22.93
C LEU A 164 3.64 5.05 23.79
N GLN A 165 3.45 4.02 24.63
CA GLN A 165 4.53 3.45 25.44
C GLN A 165 5.65 2.85 24.60
N ILE A 166 5.33 2.22 23.46
CA ILE A 166 6.34 1.71 22.54
C ILE A 166 7.12 2.88 21.94
N ILE A 167 6.45 3.96 21.50
CA ILE A 167 7.17 5.12 20.95
C ILE A 167 8.08 5.75 22.01
N ASP A 168 7.64 5.86 23.26
CA ASP A 168 8.50 6.34 24.36
C ASP A 168 9.76 5.49 24.53
N LYS A 169 9.66 4.16 24.42
CA LYS A 169 10.84 3.29 24.42
C LYS A 169 11.78 3.57 23.25
N PHE A 170 11.24 3.79 22.05
CA PHE A 170 12.04 4.11 20.87
C PHE A 170 12.70 5.48 20.96
N ILE A 171 12.07 6.46 21.63
CA ILE A 171 12.68 7.76 21.95
C ILE A 171 13.85 7.57 22.92
N ASP A 172 13.70 6.71 23.93
CA ASP A 172 14.79 6.31 24.85
C ASP A 172 15.93 5.52 24.18
N GLY A 173 15.85 5.24 22.87
CA GLY A 173 16.83 4.42 22.14
C GLY A 173 16.69 2.92 22.38
N LYS A 174 15.59 2.45 22.97
CA LYS A 174 15.34 1.01 23.21
C LYS A 174 14.58 0.41 22.02
N CYS A 175 15.30 -0.11 21.04
CA CYS A 175 14.72 -0.87 19.94
C CYS A 175 14.40 -2.33 20.33
N GLU A 176 13.58 -3.00 19.52
CA GLU A 176 13.31 -4.44 19.61
C GLU A 176 13.79 -5.15 18.34
N ASP A 177 13.95 -6.47 18.36
CA ASP A 177 14.14 -7.26 17.14
C ASP A 177 12.89 -7.20 16.25
N TYR A 178 13.06 -7.42 14.95
CA TYR A 178 11.93 -7.51 14.04
C TYR A 178 11.05 -8.73 14.37
N ASP A 179 9.77 -8.45 14.65
CA ASP A 179 8.72 -9.44 14.81
C ASP A 179 7.56 -9.06 13.89
N ASP A 180 7.38 -9.84 12.82
CA ASP A 180 6.32 -9.59 11.84
C ASP A 180 4.91 -9.68 12.46
N ASN A 181 4.75 -10.21 13.67
CA ASN A 181 3.47 -10.15 14.35
C ASN A 181 3.13 -8.77 14.90
N LYS A 182 4.12 -7.89 15.08
CA LYS A 182 3.98 -6.60 15.75
C LYS A 182 4.11 -5.44 14.74
N VAL A 183 2.98 -4.92 14.27
CA VAL A 183 2.92 -3.87 13.24
C VAL A 183 3.62 -2.58 13.70
N ILE A 184 3.37 -2.12 14.93
CA ILE A 184 3.90 -0.86 15.46
C ILE A 184 5.42 -0.91 15.69
N PRO A 185 5.98 -1.86 16.48
CA PRO A 185 7.42 -2.02 16.59
C PRO A 185 8.13 -2.18 15.24
N THR A 186 7.51 -2.86 14.27
CA THR A 186 8.11 -3.02 12.95
C THR A 186 8.34 -1.69 12.24
N ILE A 187 7.34 -0.80 12.16
CA ILE A 187 7.52 0.50 11.50
C ILE A 187 8.49 1.42 12.27
N LEU A 188 8.54 1.31 13.61
CA LEU A 188 9.49 2.08 14.43
C LEU A 188 10.92 1.53 14.32
N ASN A 189 11.09 0.21 14.19
CA ASN A 189 12.36 -0.41 13.90
C ASN A 189 12.92 0.05 12.55
N ILE A 190 12.07 0.21 11.53
CA ILE A 190 12.50 0.79 10.26
C ILE A 190 13.07 2.20 10.46
N LEU A 191 12.42 3.05 11.26
CA LEU A 191 12.95 4.38 11.56
C LEU A 191 14.26 4.31 12.35
N TYR A 192 14.31 3.48 13.38
CA TYR A 192 15.54 3.26 14.15
C TYR A 192 16.68 2.83 13.23
N ASP A 193 16.39 1.95 12.26
CA ASP A 193 17.42 1.48 11.33
C ASP A 193 17.98 2.59 10.45
N ILE A 194 17.09 3.47 10.01
CA ILE A 194 17.41 4.57 9.12
C ILE A 194 18.21 5.66 9.84
N TYR A 195 17.89 5.93 11.11
CA TYR A 195 18.47 7.04 11.87
C TYR A 195 19.66 6.64 12.76
N ILE A 196 19.71 5.39 13.23
CA ILE A 196 20.62 4.98 14.31
C ILE A 196 21.55 3.83 13.87
N GLU A 197 20.99 2.72 13.34
CA GLU A 197 21.77 1.51 13.06
C GLU A 197 21.24 0.71 11.86
N ASP A 198 22.04 0.52 10.80
CA ASP A 198 21.58 -0.24 9.63
C ASP A 198 21.51 -1.76 9.88
N ARG A 199 20.36 -2.23 10.37
CA ARG A 199 20.06 -3.66 10.57
C ARG A 199 19.54 -4.31 9.29
N TYR A 200 19.85 -5.60 9.12
CA TYR A 200 19.41 -6.40 7.98
C TYR A 200 17.90 -6.70 8.05
N VAL A 201 17.23 -6.63 6.89
CA VAL A 201 15.79 -6.88 6.74
C VAL A 201 15.56 -8.08 5.83
N ASN A 202 14.85 -9.10 6.32
CA ASN A 202 14.55 -10.34 5.57
C ASN A 202 13.07 -10.47 5.16
N ASN A 203 12.36 -9.35 5.03
CA ASN A 203 10.93 -9.33 4.75
C ASN A 203 10.62 -8.25 3.73
N ASP A 204 10.04 -8.63 2.58
CA ASP A 204 9.76 -7.71 1.48
C ASP A 204 8.79 -6.58 1.85
N GLY A 205 7.83 -6.82 2.75
CA GLY A 205 6.96 -5.77 3.29
C GLY A 205 7.75 -4.68 4.02
N ILE A 206 8.66 -5.11 4.90
CA ILE A 206 9.53 -4.20 5.68
C ILE A 206 10.53 -3.50 4.74
N SER A 207 11.16 -4.26 3.82
CA SER A 207 12.11 -3.72 2.83
C SER A 207 11.46 -2.68 1.93
N SER A 208 10.23 -2.93 1.45
CA SER A 208 9.46 -1.99 0.63
C SER A 208 9.23 -0.66 1.36
N ILE A 209 8.83 -0.72 2.64
CA ILE A 209 8.62 0.47 3.48
C ILE A 209 9.96 1.21 3.70
N LYS A 210 11.02 0.49 4.13
CA LYS A 210 12.36 1.06 4.39
C LYS A 210 12.91 1.78 3.16
N LYS A 211 12.89 1.15 1.98
CA LYS A 211 13.33 1.75 0.71
C LYS A 211 12.50 2.96 0.29
N SER A 212 11.18 2.92 0.51
CA SER A 212 10.30 4.06 0.25
C SER A 212 10.65 5.29 1.11
N ILE A 213 11.04 5.08 2.38
CA ILE A 213 11.46 6.14 3.29
C ILE A 213 12.87 6.65 2.94
N LEU A 214 13.84 5.74 2.77
CA LEU A 214 15.23 6.09 2.42
C LEU A 214 15.32 6.94 1.14
N SER A 215 14.55 6.61 0.11
CA SER A 215 14.52 7.41 -1.12
C SER A 215 13.93 8.82 -0.94
N ILE A 216 13.12 9.07 0.10
CA ILE A 216 12.69 10.43 0.47
C ILE A 216 13.88 11.21 1.06
N LEU A 217 14.72 10.53 1.85
CA LEU A 217 15.90 11.10 2.50
C LEU A 217 17.04 11.38 1.52
N GLY A 218 17.07 10.68 0.38
CA GLY A 218 17.96 10.97 -0.73
C GLY A 218 18.64 9.76 -1.36
N ASP A 219 18.40 8.56 -0.82
CA ASP A 219 19.01 7.33 -1.32
C ASP A 219 18.65 7.08 -2.79
N GLU A 220 19.62 6.50 -3.50
CA GLU A 220 19.45 6.14 -4.90
C GLU A 220 18.56 4.90 -5.05
N ILE A 221 17.78 4.90 -6.12
CA ILE A 221 16.89 3.78 -6.43
C ILE A 221 17.68 2.77 -7.24
N ASN A 222 17.59 1.51 -6.86
CA ASN A 222 18.00 0.43 -7.75
C ASN A 222 17.05 0.38 -8.96
N LEU A 223 17.58 0.64 -10.16
CA LEU A 223 16.77 0.66 -11.38
C LEU A 223 16.45 -0.75 -11.93
N ASN A 224 16.91 -1.82 -11.28
CA ASN A 224 16.65 -3.20 -11.71
C ASN A 224 15.27 -3.72 -11.27
N ILE A 225 14.23 -2.90 -11.44
CA ILE A 225 12.84 -3.23 -11.11
C ILE A 225 12.18 -3.83 -12.36
N GLU A 226 11.57 -5.01 -12.22
CA GLU A 226 10.79 -5.60 -13.30
C GLU A 226 9.65 -4.66 -13.75
N ASN A 227 9.51 -4.45 -15.06
CA ASN A 227 8.50 -3.58 -15.65
C ASN A 227 8.64 -2.10 -15.22
N ILE A 228 9.87 -1.61 -15.05
CA ILE A 228 10.20 -0.25 -14.60
C ILE A 228 9.49 0.87 -15.40
N ASP A 229 9.29 0.71 -16.71
CA ASP A 229 8.60 1.72 -17.53
C ASP A 229 7.13 1.91 -17.08
N PHE A 230 6.46 0.80 -16.76
CA PHE A 230 5.10 0.83 -16.23
C PHE A 230 5.07 1.44 -14.83
N ILE A 231 6.00 1.05 -13.94
CA ILE A 231 6.11 1.60 -12.59
C ILE A 231 6.40 3.10 -12.63
N THR A 232 7.28 3.54 -13.53
CA THR A 232 7.59 4.96 -13.76
C THR A 232 6.33 5.70 -14.18
N SER A 233 5.56 5.16 -15.14
CA SER A 233 4.27 5.74 -15.55
C SER A 233 3.27 5.86 -14.40
N MET A 234 3.25 4.88 -13.49
CA MET A 234 2.39 4.90 -12.30
C MET A 234 2.86 5.93 -11.27
N SER A 235 4.17 6.13 -11.11
CA SER A 235 4.72 7.20 -10.28
C SER A 235 4.31 8.59 -10.79
N GLU A 236 4.31 8.79 -12.11
CA GLU A 236 3.81 10.02 -12.73
C GLU A 236 2.32 10.19 -12.49
N TYR A 237 1.55 9.11 -12.62
CA TYR A 237 0.12 9.11 -12.35
C TYR A 237 -0.17 9.56 -10.90
N VAL A 238 0.56 9.05 -9.90
CA VAL A 238 0.46 9.50 -8.50
C VAL A 238 0.71 11.01 -8.37
N THR A 239 1.76 11.55 -8.99
CA THR A 239 2.03 13.00 -8.94
C THR A 239 0.96 13.83 -9.65
N LYS A 240 0.40 13.33 -10.76
CA LYS A 240 -0.71 14.02 -11.46
C LYS A 240 -1.98 14.04 -10.62
N LEU A 241 -2.27 12.98 -9.86
CA LEU A 241 -3.38 12.93 -8.91
C LEU A 241 -3.18 13.92 -7.77
N ARG A 242 -1.96 13.95 -7.21
CA ARG A 242 -1.56 14.90 -6.15
C ARG A 242 -1.76 16.36 -6.56
N LEU A 243 -1.59 16.66 -7.85
CA LEU A 243 -1.79 17.99 -8.42
C LEU A 243 -3.23 18.22 -8.94
N TYR A 244 -4.14 17.26 -8.76
CA TYR A 244 -5.54 17.29 -9.22
C TYR A 244 -5.69 17.53 -10.73
N ARG A 245 -4.82 16.91 -11.54
CA ARG A 245 -4.72 17.13 -13.00
C ARG A 245 -5.36 16.03 -13.82
N ILE A 246 -5.91 14.98 -13.21
CA ILE A 246 -6.46 13.84 -13.96
C ILE A 246 -7.98 13.94 -14.06
N ASN A 247 -8.65 14.42 -13.00
CA ASN A 247 -10.11 14.42 -12.87
C ASN A 247 -10.70 13.05 -13.23
N LYS A 248 -10.14 12.00 -12.62
CA LYS A 248 -10.52 10.62 -12.96
C LYS A 248 -12.00 10.38 -12.68
N LYS A 249 -12.68 9.75 -13.62
CA LYS A 249 -14.06 9.31 -13.43
C LYS A 249 -14.12 8.14 -12.46
N ILE A 250 -15.09 8.19 -11.55
CA ILE A 250 -15.41 7.09 -10.63
C ILE A 250 -15.81 5.87 -11.44
N TYR A 251 -15.30 4.72 -11.04
CA TYR A 251 -15.61 3.42 -11.61
C TYR A 251 -17.08 3.07 -11.39
N ASN A 252 -17.78 2.86 -12.49
CA ASN A 252 -19.22 2.59 -12.53
C ASN A 252 -19.55 1.25 -13.20
N SER A 253 -18.54 0.42 -13.47
CA SER A 253 -18.73 -0.90 -14.08
C SER A 253 -18.87 -1.99 -13.02
N LYS A 254 -19.35 -3.16 -13.42
CA LYS A 254 -19.26 -4.39 -12.63
C LYS A 254 -18.47 -5.40 -13.46
N SER A 255 -17.49 -6.05 -12.83
CA SER A 255 -16.63 -7.01 -13.51
C SER A 255 -16.63 -8.36 -12.80
N ASP A 256 -16.61 -9.44 -13.58
CA ASP A 256 -16.46 -10.80 -13.09
C ASP A 256 -15.32 -11.47 -13.89
N PRO A 257 -14.23 -11.90 -13.24
CA PRO A 257 -13.11 -12.54 -13.94
C PRO A 257 -13.51 -13.83 -14.65
N ARG A 258 -14.64 -14.46 -14.29
CA ARG A 258 -15.17 -15.64 -15.00
C ARG A 258 -15.60 -15.32 -16.44
N ALA A 259 -15.82 -14.05 -16.78
CA ALA A 259 -16.04 -13.64 -18.17
C ALA A 259 -14.85 -14.06 -19.07
N LEU A 260 -13.63 -14.08 -18.53
CA LEU A 260 -12.41 -14.45 -19.24
C LEU A 260 -12.36 -15.93 -19.63
N ILE A 261 -13.15 -16.79 -18.98
CA ILE A 261 -13.24 -18.22 -19.29
C ILE A 261 -13.76 -18.45 -20.72
N LYS A 262 -14.57 -17.55 -21.27
CA LYS A 262 -15.15 -17.70 -22.61
C LYS A 262 -14.19 -17.32 -23.74
N LEU A 263 -13.10 -16.63 -23.42
CA LEU A 263 -12.15 -16.15 -24.41
C LEU A 263 -11.29 -17.30 -24.95
N VAL A 264 -10.84 -17.13 -26.20
CA VAL A 264 -9.95 -18.06 -26.91
C VAL A 264 -8.53 -17.52 -27.00
N GLU A 265 -7.55 -18.41 -27.21
CA GLU A 265 -6.15 -18.00 -27.38
C GLU A 265 -5.96 -17.04 -28.55
N GLY A 266 -5.13 -16.02 -28.37
CA GLY A 266 -4.91 -14.96 -29.35
C GLY A 266 -5.96 -13.85 -29.36
N GLU A 267 -7.12 -14.04 -28.72
CA GLU A 267 -8.20 -13.05 -28.67
C GLU A 267 -7.77 -11.77 -27.92
N ILE A 268 -8.20 -10.62 -28.45
CA ILE A 268 -8.04 -9.31 -27.83
C ILE A 268 -9.39 -8.89 -27.25
N TYR A 269 -9.42 -8.59 -25.97
CA TYR A 269 -10.63 -8.24 -25.23
C TYR A 269 -10.40 -6.97 -24.40
N THR A 270 -11.43 -6.15 -24.22
CA THR A 270 -11.36 -4.98 -23.33
C THR A 270 -12.03 -5.32 -22.01
N ASP A 271 -11.21 -5.62 -21.02
CA ASP A 271 -11.65 -5.97 -19.68
C ASP A 271 -11.83 -4.72 -18.81
N PRO A 272 -12.88 -4.61 -17.97
CA PRO A 272 -13.02 -3.45 -17.10
C PRO A 272 -11.84 -3.26 -16.15
N ILE A 273 -11.21 -4.33 -15.66
CA ILE A 273 -10.10 -4.29 -14.71
C ILE A 273 -8.75 -4.18 -15.41
N PHE A 274 -8.42 -5.12 -16.29
CA PHE A 274 -7.13 -5.16 -16.95
C PHE A 274 -7.03 -4.23 -18.18
N ASN A 275 -8.14 -3.60 -18.58
CA ASN A 275 -8.26 -2.86 -19.84
C ASN A 275 -8.02 -3.80 -21.03
N GLN A 276 -7.43 -3.32 -22.13
CA GLN A 276 -7.10 -4.16 -23.27
C GLN A 276 -6.14 -5.29 -22.86
N ILE A 277 -6.58 -6.53 -23.07
CA ILE A 277 -5.83 -7.75 -22.82
C ILE A 277 -5.70 -8.57 -24.10
N LYS A 278 -4.65 -9.38 -24.17
CA LYS A 278 -4.52 -10.47 -25.14
C LYS A 278 -4.41 -11.80 -24.39
N VAL A 279 -5.23 -12.78 -24.77
CA VAL A 279 -5.11 -14.15 -24.25
C VAL A 279 -3.88 -14.80 -24.89
N ILE A 280 -2.93 -15.22 -24.06
CA ILE A 280 -1.66 -15.82 -24.48
C ILE A 280 -1.77 -17.33 -24.55
N SER A 281 -2.30 -17.95 -23.49
CA SER A 281 -2.54 -19.39 -23.45
C SER A 281 -3.67 -19.74 -22.50
N LYS A 282 -4.25 -20.93 -22.69
CA LYS A 282 -5.33 -21.49 -21.90
C LYS A 282 -5.11 -22.98 -21.69
N GLU A 283 -4.80 -23.35 -20.46
CA GLU A 283 -4.42 -24.71 -20.10
C GLU A 283 -5.36 -25.25 -19.03
N PHE A 284 -5.79 -26.50 -19.14
CA PHE A 284 -6.62 -27.16 -18.14
C PHE A 284 -5.90 -28.40 -17.61
N SER A 285 -5.53 -28.37 -16.34
CA SER A 285 -4.83 -29.46 -15.65
C SER A 285 -5.33 -29.56 -14.21
N GLU A 286 -5.44 -30.79 -13.68
CA GLU A 286 -5.77 -31.02 -12.26
C GLU A 286 -7.03 -30.28 -11.76
N ASN A 287 -8.08 -30.20 -12.59
CA ASN A 287 -9.31 -29.43 -12.32
C ASN A 287 -9.13 -27.90 -12.16
N ILE A 288 -8.01 -27.36 -12.62
CA ILE A 288 -7.72 -25.93 -12.64
C ILE A 288 -7.59 -25.49 -14.10
N LEU A 289 -8.39 -24.51 -14.49
CA LEU A 289 -8.22 -23.77 -15.74
C LEU A 289 -7.27 -22.60 -15.49
N SER A 290 -6.12 -22.60 -16.14
CA SER A 290 -5.15 -21.52 -16.13
C SER A 290 -5.25 -20.71 -17.41
N ILE A 291 -5.53 -19.41 -17.29
CA ILE A 291 -5.60 -18.48 -18.42
C ILE A 291 -4.47 -17.46 -18.27
N LYS A 292 -3.50 -17.51 -19.18
CA LYS A 292 -2.42 -16.53 -19.24
C LYS A 292 -2.85 -15.36 -20.12
N ILE A 293 -2.87 -14.16 -19.56
CA ILE A 293 -3.20 -12.92 -20.27
C ILE A 293 -2.03 -11.95 -20.24
N LYS A 294 -1.89 -11.14 -21.30
CA LYS A 294 -0.99 -9.99 -21.33
C LYS A 294 -1.81 -8.71 -21.35
N SER A 295 -1.48 -7.79 -20.44
CA SER A 295 -2.04 -6.43 -20.38
C SER A 295 -0.92 -5.39 -20.38
N LYS A 296 -1.26 -4.11 -20.32
CA LYS A 296 -0.27 -3.03 -20.16
C LYS A 296 0.52 -3.14 -18.84
N SER A 297 -0.09 -3.63 -17.76
CA SER A 297 0.57 -3.72 -16.45
C SER A 297 1.40 -4.98 -16.26
N GLY A 298 1.39 -5.90 -17.22
CA GLY A 298 2.19 -7.12 -17.18
C GLY A 298 1.43 -8.36 -17.63
N ILE A 299 2.02 -9.52 -17.31
CA ILE A 299 1.47 -10.84 -17.59
C ILE A 299 0.83 -11.40 -16.33
N TYR A 300 -0.40 -11.90 -16.46
CA TYR A 300 -1.15 -12.50 -15.37
C TYR A 300 -1.53 -13.93 -15.73
N VAL A 301 -1.46 -14.83 -14.75
CA VAL A 301 -1.95 -16.21 -14.88
C VAL A 301 -3.14 -16.36 -13.95
N LEU A 302 -4.35 -16.35 -14.51
CA LEU A 302 -5.58 -16.52 -13.75
C LEU A 302 -5.92 -18.00 -13.62
N LYS A 303 -6.16 -18.46 -12.40
CA LYS A 303 -6.49 -19.84 -12.06
C LYS A 303 -7.95 -19.94 -11.63
N PHE A 304 -8.74 -20.74 -12.36
CA PHE A 304 -10.14 -21.02 -12.07
C PHE A 304 -10.30 -22.48 -11.68
N ARG A 305 -10.62 -22.75 -10.42
CA ARG A 305 -10.91 -24.11 -9.95
C ARG A 305 -12.32 -24.51 -10.34
N LYS A 306 -12.47 -25.68 -10.96
CA LYS A 306 -13.78 -26.27 -11.23
C LYS A 306 -14.42 -26.62 -9.88
N SER A 307 -15.59 -26.04 -9.60
CA SER A 307 -16.42 -26.35 -8.43
C SER A 307 -17.16 -27.67 -8.65
#